data_AF-A0A7Y1TR81-F1
#
_entry.id   AF-A0A7Y1TR81-F1
#
_cell.length_a   1.000
_cell.length_b   1.000
_cell.length_c   1.000
_cell.angle_alpha   90.00
_cell.angle_beta   90.00
_cell.angle_gamma   90.00
#
_symmetry.space_group_name_H-M   'P 1'
#
loop_
_entity.id
_entity.type
_entity.pdbx_description
1 polymer ?
#
loop_
_entity_poly.entity_id
_entity_poly.type
_entity_poly.pdbx_seq_one_letter_code
_entity_poly.pdbx_strand_id
1 'polypeptide(L)'
;LSFLLLKPVPRWVVVAAKMVAAWLAAFAISATSGGLLAIAYALAADDWTTLVPTIVGLAISTAAYVAVFVPLGYLVRRAVIIGLVYVFIWESIAGGLEGLAPTSLWRIGFSGFAGMVRTRILIDVEGYGLGSVSPGLGGAIVKVAILLILGVVIASQLLSRRDVTGET
;
A
#
# COMPACT_ATOMS: atom_id res chain seq x y z
N LEU A 1 -23.57 3.89 -29.52
CA LEU A 1 -23.83 3.42 -28.15
C LEU A 1 -24.15 1.92 -28.05
N SER A 2 -24.50 1.22 -29.14
CA SER A 2 -24.83 -0.23 -29.12
C SER A 2 -23.63 -1.19 -29.19
N PHE A 3 -22.40 -0.73 -29.44
CA PHE A 3 -21.19 -1.58 -29.51
C PHE A 3 -20.43 -1.74 -28.19
N LEU A 4 -20.77 -0.98 -27.13
CA LEU A 4 -20.20 -1.15 -25.78
C LEU A 4 -20.91 -2.23 -24.95
N LEU A 5 -22.07 -2.72 -25.40
CA LEU A 5 -22.89 -3.73 -24.71
C LEU A 5 -22.53 -5.18 -25.06
N LEU A 6 -21.65 -5.41 -26.06
CA LEU A 6 -21.45 -6.74 -26.64
C LEU A 6 -20.15 -7.44 -26.19
N LYS A 7 -19.23 -6.76 -25.50
CA LYS A 7 -18.02 -7.41 -25.01
C LYS A 7 -18.10 -7.55 -23.49
N PRO A 8 -18.32 -8.76 -22.95
CA PRO A 8 -18.22 -8.98 -21.51
C PRO A 8 -16.81 -8.58 -21.07
N VAL A 9 -16.70 -7.43 -20.41
CA VAL A 9 -15.43 -6.96 -19.86
C VAL A 9 -15.03 -7.96 -18.77
N PRO A 10 -13.81 -8.50 -18.79
CA PRO A 10 -13.39 -9.42 -17.75
C PRO A 10 -13.46 -8.71 -16.40
N ARG A 11 -14.07 -9.34 -15.39
CA ARG A 11 -14.27 -8.74 -14.05
C ARG A 11 -12.96 -8.25 -13.42
N TRP A 12 -11.87 -8.98 -13.68
CA TRP A 12 -10.54 -8.63 -13.20
C TRP A 12 -10.04 -7.29 -13.77
N VAL A 13 -10.44 -6.91 -14.99
CA VAL A 13 -10.07 -5.61 -15.60
C VAL A 13 -10.75 -4.47 -14.87
N VAL A 14 -12.03 -4.62 -14.51
CA VAL A 14 -12.77 -3.61 -13.74
C VAL A 14 -12.18 -3.44 -12.34
N VAL A 15 -11.86 -4.55 -11.67
CA VAL A 15 -11.21 -4.54 -10.36
C VAL A 15 -9.83 -3.90 -10.43
N ALA A 16 -9.00 -4.31 -11.39
CA ALA A 16 -7.66 -3.77 -11.57
C ALA A 16 -7.70 -2.27 -11.85
N ALA A 17 -8.58 -1.80 -12.74
CA ALA A 17 -8.75 -0.38 -13.04
C ALA A 17 -9.15 0.41 -11.78
N LYS A 18 -10.08 -0.12 -10.97
CA LYS A 18 -10.48 0.52 -9.71
C LYS A 18 -9.35 0.54 -8.68
N MET A 19 -8.58 -0.54 -8.57
CA MET A 19 -7.43 -0.59 -7.66
C MET A 19 -6.35 0.40 -8.07
N VAL A 20 -6.06 0.52 -9.37
CA VAL A 20 -5.12 1.53 -9.89
C VAL A 20 -5.64 2.94 -9.61
N ALA A 21 -6.93 3.22 -9.87
CA ALA A 21 -7.51 4.54 -9.57
C ALA A 21 -7.44 4.87 -8.07
N ALA A 22 -7.77 3.91 -7.20
CA ALA A 22 -7.66 4.06 -5.75
C ALA A 22 -6.21 4.27 -5.30
N TRP A 23 -5.27 3.55 -5.90
CA TRP A 23 -3.85 3.71 -5.63
C TRP A 23 -3.33 5.07 -6.06
N LEU A 24 -3.66 5.55 -7.26
CA LEU A 24 -3.26 6.87 -7.72
C LEU A 24 -3.83 7.98 -6.83
N ALA A 25 -5.09 7.85 -6.39
CA ALA A 25 -5.70 8.82 -5.49
C ALA A 25 -5.01 8.84 -4.12
N ALA A 26 -4.79 7.67 -3.51
CA ALA A 26 -4.09 7.56 -2.23
C ALA A 26 -2.64 8.05 -2.34
N PHE A 27 -1.94 7.63 -3.40
CA PHE A 27 -0.58 8.03 -3.70
C PHE A 27 -0.47 9.54 -3.91
N ALA A 28 -1.38 10.18 -4.64
CA ALA A 28 -1.33 11.63 -4.83
C ALA A 28 -1.39 12.39 -3.50
N ILE A 29 -2.26 11.97 -2.59
CA ILE A 29 -2.38 12.59 -1.25
C ILE A 29 -1.11 12.33 -0.44
N SER A 30 -0.66 11.07 -0.36
CA SER A 30 0.51 10.69 0.43
C SER A 30 1.83 11.23 -0.13
N ALA A 31 1.99 11.28 -1.45
CA ALA A 31 3.16 11.83 -2.12
C ALA A 31 3.21 13.35 -1.98
N THR A 32 2.06 14.03 -1.92
CA THR A 32 2.04 15.47 -1.63
C THR A 32 2.52 15.73 -0.21
N SER A 33 1.92 15.09 0.79
CA SER A 33 2.32 15.32 2.20
C SER A 33 3.74 14.85 2.50
N GLY A 34 4.08 13.61 2.12
CA GLY A 34 5.40 13.04 2.36
C GLY A 34 6.49 13.66 1.49
N GLY A 35 6.16 14.07 0.26
CA GLY A 35 7.08 14.79 -0.62
C GLY A 35 7.42 16.18 -0.09
N LEU A 36 6.44 16.92 0.43
CA LEU A 36 6.69 18.21 1.10
C LEU A 36 7.60 18.06 2.31
N LEU A 37 7.41 17.02 3.13
CA LEU A 37 8.29 16.72 4.26
C LEU A 37 9.71 16.37 3.79
N ALA A 38 9.86 15.57 2.74
CA ALA A 38 11.17 15.24 2.18
C ALA A 38 11.89 16.46 1.60
N ILE A 39 11.15 17.38 0.95
CA ILE A 39 11.71 18.65 0.47
C ILE A 39 12.15 19.52 1.65
N ALA A 40 11.32 19.65 2.69
CA ALA A 40 11.68 20.41 3.88
C ALA A 40 12.94 19.87 4.56
N TYR A 41 13.07 18.53 4.65
CA TYR A 41 14.28 17.88 5.13
C TYR A 41 15.50 18.13 4.23
N ALA A 42 15.34 17.99 2.91
CA ALA A 42 16.40 18.22 1.95
C ALA A 42 16.94 19.66 2.02
N LEU A 43 16.06 20.64 2.21
CA LEU A 43 16.44 22.05 2.39
C LEU A 43 17.17 22.30 3.73
N ALA A 44 16.77 21.61 4.79
CA ALA A 44 17.38 21.78 6.12
C ALA A 44 18.75 21.07 6.24
N ALA A 45 18.90 19.91 5.63
CA ALA A 45 20.10 19.07 5.70
C ALA A 45 21.03 19.19 4.48
N ASP A 46 20.63 19.96 3.46
CA ASP A 46 21.28 20.05 2.14
C ASP A 46 21.45 18.66 1.47
N ASP A 47 20.51 17.74 1.73
CA ASP A 47 20.54 16.37 1.22
C ASP A 47 19.27 16.01 0.43
N TRP A 48 19.38 16.11 -0.89
CA TRP A 48 18.31 15.77 -1.84
C TRP A 48 18.21 14.27 -2.15
N THR A 49 19.12 13.44 -1.62
CA THR A 49 19.15 12.01 -1.94
C THR A 49 17.99 11.23 -1.32
N THR A 50 17.31 11.82 -0.33
CA THR A 50 16.17 11.22 0.38
C THR A 50 14.83 11.36 -0.37
N LEU A 51 14.72 12.33 -1.29
CA LEU A 51 13.46 12.65 -1.95
C LEU A 51 12.91 11.48 -2.77
N VAL A 52 13.73 10.90 -3.64
CA VAL A 52 13.33 9.77 -4.50
C VAL A 52 12.98 8.52 -3.67
N PRO A 53 13.83 8.08 -2.71
CA PRO A 53 13.46 7.00 -1.79
C PRO A 53 12.12 7.22 -1.08
N THR A 54 11.84 8.45 -0.61
CA THR A 54 10.59 8.73 0.10
C THR A 54 9.39 8.55 -0.82
N ILE A 55 9.43 9.09 -2.03
CA ILE A 55 8.35 8.94 -3.01
C ILE A 55 8.12 7.46 -3.34
N VAL A 56 9.19 6.68 -3.53
CA VAL A 56 9.09 5.25 -3.81
C VAL A 56 8.50 4.48 -2.62
N GLY A 57 8.97 4.76 -1.40
CA GLY A 57 8.44 4.13 -0.18
C GLY A 57 6.95 4.41 0.02
N LEU A 58 6.50 5.65 -0.28
CA LEU A 58 5.09 6.04 -0.25
C LEU A 58 4.27 5.32 -1.33
N ALA A 59 4.81 5.20 -2.55
CA ALA A 59 4.16 4.47 -3.63
C ALA A 59 3.89 3.01 -3.24
N ILE A 60 4.90 2.35 -2.66
CA ILE A 60 4.84 0.96 -2.20
C ILE A 60 3.85 0.82 -1.03
N SER A 61 3.95 1.70 -0.02
CA SER A 61 3.05 1.68 1.15
C SER A 61 1.59 1.86 0.73
N THR A 62 1.29 2.89 -0.07
CA THR A 62 -0.08 3.15 -0.54
C THR A 62 -0.64 1.99 -1.37
N ALA A 63 0.19 1.35 -2.21
CA ALA A 63 -0.22 0.16 -2.94
C ALA A 63 -0.57 -1.01 -2.01
N ALA A 64 0.21 -1.22 -0.93
CA ALA A 64 -0.04 -2.25 0.07
C ALA A 64 -1.39 -2.02 0.79
N TYR A 65 -1.68 -0.78 1.21
CA TYR A 65 -2.97 -0.43 1.80
C TYR A 65 -4.13 -0.65 0.83
N VAL A 66 -3.99 -0.22 -0.43
CA VAL A 66 -5.03 -0.39 -1.45
C VAL A 66 -5.32 -1.86 -1.72
N ALA A 67 -4.27 -2.70 -1.78
CA ALA A 67 -4.38 -4.13 -2.00
C ALA A 67 -5.25 -4.84 -0.95
N VAL A 68 -5.20 -4.39 0.30
CA VAL A 68 -5.95 -4.99 1.41
C VAL A 68 -7.33 -4.34 1.58
N PHE A 69 -7.40 -3.01 1.60
CA PHE A 69 -8.62 -2.29 1.96
C PHE A 69 -9.64 -2.20 0.82
N VAL A 70 -9.22 -2.21 -0.45
CA VAL A 70 -10.19 -2.19 -1.56
C VAL A 70 -11.02 -3.48 -1.59
N PRO A 71 -10.44 -4.70 -1.54
CA PRO A 71 -11.21 -5.94 -1.42
C PRO A 71 -12.08 -5.99 -0.14
N LEU A 72 -11.55 -5.51 0.99
CA LEU A 72 -12.30 -5.42 2.25
C LEU A 72 -13.55 -4.53 2.11
N GLY A 73 -13.44 -3.45 1.34
CA GLY A 73 -14.55 -2.57 0.96
C GLY A 73 -15.70 -3.28 0.26
N TYR A 74 -15.42 -4.38 -0.46
CA TYR A 74 -16.46 -5.20 -1.08
C TYR A 74 -17.09 -6.20 -0.12
N LEU A 75 -16.35 -6.66 0.89
CA LEU A 75 -16.80 -7.66 1.86
C LEU A 75 -17.72 -7.07 2.92
N VAL A 76 -17.39 -5.89 3.43
CA VAL A 76 -18.07 -5.31 4.59
C VAL A 76 -18.69 -3.95 4.29
N ARG A 77 -19.88 -3.71 4.81
CA ARG A 77 -20.59 -2.43 4.68
C ARG A 77 -19.89 -1.28 5.45
N ARG A 78 -19.10 -1.62 6.47
CA ARG A 78 -18.39 -0.68 7.37
C ARG A 78 -16.87 -0.80 7.26
N ALA A 79 -16.35 -0.90 6.03
CA ALA A 79 -14.91 -1.09 5.78
C ALA A 79 -14.02 0.01 6.40
N VAL A 80 -14.51 1.24 6.46
CA VAL A 80 -13.78 2.38 7.07
C VAL A 80 -13.46 2.12 8.54
N ILE A 81 -14.42 1.56 9.30
CA ILE A 81 -14.21 1.26 10.73
C ILE A 81 -13.11 0.20 10.89
N ILE A 82 -13.12 -0.83 10.03
CA ILE A 82 -12.09 -1.88 10.06
C ILE A 82 -10.72 -1.28 9.73
N GLY A 83 -10.65 -0.38 8.75
CA GLY A 83 -9.41 0.33 8.42
C GLY A 83 -8.88 1.16 9.58
N LEU A 84 -9.75 1.89 10.27
CA LEU A 84 -9.35 2.66 11.45
C LEU A 84 -8.87 1.74 12.58
N VAL A 85 -9.58 0.64 12.85
CA VAL A 85 -9.15 -0.35 13.84
C VAL A 85 -7.79 -0.94 13.48
N TYR A 86 -7.54 -1.25 12.20
CA TYR A 86 -6.23 -1.71 11.75
C TYR A 86 -5.15 -0.66 12.01
N VAL A 87 -5.35 0.58 11.55
CA VAL A 87 -4.33 1.63 11.69
C VAL A 87 -4.08 2.03 13.15
N PHE A 88 -5.10 2.05 14.00
CA PHE A 88 -4.93 2.46 15.40
C PHE A 88 -4.53 1.31 16.33
N ILE A 89 -5.09 0.12 16.14
CA ILE A 89 -4.84 -1.01 17.04
C ILE A 89 -3.73 -1.88 16.50
N TRP A 90 -3.86 -2.35 15.25
CA TRP A 90 -2.90 -3.30 14.69
C TRP A 90 -1.53 -2.68 14.45
N GLU A 91 -1.45 -1.51 13.83
CA GLU A 91 -0.15 -0.85 13.60
C GLU A 91 0.54 -0.47 14.92
N SER A 92 -0.21 -0.13 15.97
CA SER A 92 0.35 0.13 17.31
C SER A 92 0.93 -1.14 17.95
N ILE A 93 0.22 -2.26 17.85
CA ILE A 93 0.70 -3.57 18.36
C ILE A 93 1.92 -4.03 17.57
N ALA A 94 1.87 -3.96 16.25
CA ALA A 94 3.01 -4.25 15.39
C ALA A 94 4.17 -3.30 15.70
N GLY A 95 3.88 -2.06 16.08
CA GLY A 95 4.81 -1.05 16.58
C GLY A 95 5.64 -1.56 17.77
N GLY A 96 4.97 -2.09 18.79
CA GLY A 96 5.60 -2.53 20.04
C GLY A 96 6.15 -3.96 20.05
N LEU A 97 5.74 -4.82 19.11
CA LEU A 97 6.19 -6.21 19.03
C LEU A 97 7.00 -6.45 17.75
N GLU A 98 8.32 -6.58 17.90
CA GLU A 98 9.24 -6.73 16.76
C GLU A 98 8.88 -7.91 15.85
N GLY A 99 8.42 -9.03 16.40
CA GLY A 99 8.01 -10.21 15.62
C GLY A 99 6.80 -9.98 14.69
N LEU A 100 6.02 -8.93 14.94
CA LEU A 100 4.85 -8.55 14.13
C LEU A 100 5.18 -7.46 13.10
N ALA A 101 6.37 -6.87 13.13
CA ALA A 101 6.78 -5.83 12.19
C ALA A 101 6.56 -6.20 10.70
N PRO A 102 6.78 -7.45 10.25
CA PRO A 102 6.54 -7.83 8.85
C PRO A 102 5.08 -7.76 8.39
N THR A 103 4.13 -7.67 9.33
CA THR A 103 2.68 -7.59 9.04
C THR A 103 2.15 -6.16 8.88
N SER A 104 2.97 -5.15 9.20
CA SER A 104 2.62 -3.74 9.06
C SER A 104 2.74 -3.33 7.58
N LEU A 105 1.66 -2.79 7.03
CA LEU A 105 1.60 -2.41 5.61
C LEU A 105 2.50 -1.20 5.32
N TRP A 106 2.54 -0.22 6.22
CA TRP A 106 3.43 0.92 6.08
C TRP A 106 4.91 0.51 6.13
N ARG A 107 5.28 -0.46 6.99
CA ARG A 107 6.67 -0.96 7.08
C ARG A 107 7.16 -1.64 5.81
N ILE A 108 6.26 -2.20 4.99
CA ILE A 108 6.64 -2.74 3.68
C ILE A 108 7.19 -1.60 2.79
N GLY A 109 6.47 -0.46 2.72
CA GLY A 109 6.96 0.72 2.00
C GLY A 109 8.22 1.32 2.63
N PHE A 110 8.27 1.38 3.96
CA PHE A 110 9.43 1.87 4.69
C PHE A 110 10.69 1.02 4.46
N SER A 111 10.55 -0.31 4.31
CA SER A 111 11.66 -1.20 3.96
C SER A 111 12.21 -0.93 2.55
N GLY A 112 11.36 -0.50 1.62
CA GLY A 112 11.77 -0.06 0.29
C GLY A 112 12.52 1.27 0.32
N PHE A 113 12.04 2.23 1.11
CA PHE A 113 12.75 3.48 1.40
C PHE A 113 14.13 3.19 2.01
N ALA A 114 14.18 2.43 3.10
CA ALA A 114 15.42 2.12 3.80
C ALA A 114 16.44 1.45 2.88
N GLY A 115 16.01 0.52 2.01
CA GLY A 115 16.89 -0.13 1.05
C GLY A 115 17.52 0.78 -0.02
N MET A 116 17.07 2.03 -0.16
CA MET A 116 17.59 3.00 -1.13
C MET A 116 18.42 4.12 -0.51
N VAL A 117 18.34 4.35 0.81
CA VAL A 117 19.01 5.47 1.48
C VAL A 117 20.45 5.11 1.86
N ARG A 118 21.34 6.12 1.89
CA ARG A 118 22.77 5.94 2.22
C ARG A 118 22.99 5.58 3.70
N THR A 119 24.10 4.89 3.99
CA THR A 119 24.46 4.26 5.28
C THR A 119 24.36 5.13 6.53
N ARG A 120 24.50 6.47 6.43
CA ARG A 120 24.39 7.35 7.61
C ARG A 120 22.96 7.43 8.17
N ILE A 121 21.94 7.42 7.31
CA ILE A 121 20.53 7.48 7.74
C ILE A 121 20.02 6.06 8.09
N LEU A 122 20.62 5.02 7.51
CA LEU A 122 20.27 3.62 7.78
C LEU A 122 20.43 3.23 9.26
N ILE A 123 21.45 3.75 9.95
CA ILE A 123 21.72 3.45 11.37
C ILE A 123 20.59 3.99 12.26
N ASP A 124 20.02 5.15 11.93
CA ASP A 124 18.85 5.70 12.63
C ASP A 124 17.55 4.97 12.19
N VAL A 125 17.42 4.63 10.91
CA VAL A 125 16.19 4.00 10.36
C VAL A 125 15.95 2.57 10.86
N GLU A 126 17.01 1.77 11.03
CA GLU A 126 16.91 0.42 11.61
C GLU A 126 16.41 0.46 13.06
N GLY A 127 16.82 1.46 13.84
CA GLY A 127 16.38 1.65 15.23
C GLY A 127 15.00 2.28 15.39
N TYR A 128 14.54 3.12 14.46
CA TYR A 128 13.33 3.93 14.63
C TYR A 128 12.03 3.33 14.05
N GLY A 129 12.08 2.43 13.05
CA GLY A 129 10.83 2.08 12.35
C GLY A 129 10.72 0.71 11.69
N LEU A 130 11.81 0.01 11.39
CA LEU A 130 11.75 -1.28 10.68
C LEU A 130 11.41 -2.47 11.58
N GLY A 131 11.83 -2.43 12.87
CA GLY A 131 11.72 -3.59 13.76
C GLY A 131 12.49 -4.78 13.17
N SER A 132 11.86 -5.95 13.09
CA SER A 132 12.48 -7.16 12.49
C SER A 132 12.49 -7.20 10.95
N VAL A 133 12.00 -6.16 10.26
CA VAL A 133 11.91 -6.14 8.80
C VAL A 133 13.26 -5.76 8.17
N SER A 134 13.85 -6.67 7.40
CA SER A 134 15.06 -6.36 6.64
C SER A 134 14.81 -5.23 5.63
N PRO A 135 15.68 -4.20 5.58
CA PRO A 135 15.63 -3.19 4.54
C PRO A 135 15.91 -3.83 3.18
N GLY A 136 15.22 -3.36 2.13
CA GLY A 136 15.41 -3.87 0.78
C GLY A 136 14.28 -3.54 -0.17
N LEU A 137 14.60 -2.83 -1.24
CA LEU A 137 13.66 -2.49 -2.31
C LEU A 137 13.04 -3.74 -2.96
N GLY A 138 13.86 -4.74 -3.29
CA GLY A 138 13.39 -5.96 -3.94
C GLY A 138 12.36 -6.70 -3.09
N GLY A 139 12.63 -6.86 -1.79
CA GLY A 139 11.69 -7.49 -0.86
C GLY A 139 10.38 -6.71 -0.73
N ALA A 140 10.44 -5.38 -0.68
CA ALA A 140 9.27 -4.52 -0.63
C ALA A 140 8.38 -4.65 -1.87
N ILE A 141 8.99 -4.59 -3.07
CA ILE A 141 8.28 -4.73 -4.36
C ILE A 141 7.60 -6.09 -4.46
N VAL A 142 8.31 -7.18 -4.13
CA VAL A 142 7.76 -8.54 -4.19
C VAL A 142 6.56 -8.68 -3.25
N LYS A 143 6.66 -8.20 -2.00
CA LYS A 143 5.55 -8.24 -1.03
C LYS A 143 4.32 -7.47 -1.55
N VAL A 144 4.52 -6.27 -2.09
CA VAL A 144 3.41 -5.47 -2.62
C VAL A 144 2.80 -6.08 -3.88
N ALA A 145 3.62 -6.62 -4.77
CA ALA A 145 3.13 -7.33 -5.96
C ALA A 145 2.25 -8.52 -5.57
N ILE A 146 2.69 -9.32 -4.58
CA ILE A 146 1.89 -10.42 -4.03
C ILE A 146 0.56 -9.91 -3.47
N LEU A 147 0.59 -8.86 -2.64
CA LEU A 147 -0.63 -8.28 -2.07
C LEU A 147 -1.59 -7.78 -3.15
N LEU A 148 -1.10 -7.08 -4.17
CA LEU A 148 -1.92 -6.59 -5.27
C LEU A 148 -2.56 -7.73 -6.07
N ILE A 149 -1.79 -8.78 -6.40
CA ILE A 149 -2.31 -9.96 -7.10
C ILE A 149 -3.40 -10.62 -6.25
N LEU A 150 -3.14 -10.85 -4.96
CA LEU A 150 -4.12 -11.42 -4.04
C LEU A 150 -5.39 -10.55 -3.94
N GLY A 151 -5.22 -9.23 -3.84
CA GLY A 151 -6.33 -8.29 -3.78
C GLY A 151 -7.21 -8.34 -5.03
N VAL A 152 -6.60 -8.36 -6.23
CA VAL A 152 -7.30 -8.49 -7.51
C VAL A 152 -8.04 -9.83 -7.59
N VAL A 153 -7.38 -10.93 -7.21
CA VAL A 153 -7.97 -12.28 -7.24
C VAL A 153 -9.18 -12.36 -6.29
N ILE A 154 -9.02 -11.92 -5.04
CA ILE A 154 -10.08 -11.94 -4.03
C ILE A 154 -11.28 -11.10 -4.49
N ALA A 155 -11.04 -9.86 -4.91
CA ALA A 155 -12.12 -8.98 -5.37
C ALA A 155 -12.81 -9.53 -6.64
N SER A 156 -12.05 -10.12 -7.56
CA SER A 156 -12.62 -10.75 -8.77
C SER A 156 -13.48 -11.97 -8.43
N GLN A 157 -13.03 -12.82 -7.50
CA GLN A 157 -13.80 -13.97 -7.03
C GLN A 157 -15.09 -13.53 -6.33
N LEU A 158 -15.04 -12.51 -5.48
CA LEU A 158 -16.22 -11.96 -4.78
C LEU A 158 -17.27 -11.45 -5.77
N LEU A 159 -16.84 -10.74 -6.81
CA LEU A 159 -17.75 -10.30 -7.87
C LEU A 159 -18.30 -11.48 -8.67
N SER A 160 -17.51 -12.51 -8.96
CA SER A 160 -18.02 -13.68 -9.71
C SER A 160 -19.09 -14.45 -8.93
N ARG A 161 -18.96 -14.56 -7.60
CA ARG A 161 -19.92 -15.30 -6.77
C ARG A 161 -21.28 -14.60 -6.68
N ARG A 162 -21.31 -13.26 -6.60
CA ARG A 162 -22.55 -12.49 -6.48
C ARG A 162 -23.43 -12.58 -7.72
N ASP A 163 -22.81 -12.66 -8.90
CA ASP A 163 -23.57 -12.78 -10.15
C ASP A 163 -24.15 -14.17 -10.36
N VAL A 164 -23.54 -15.21 -9.79
CA VAL A 164 -24.09 -16.57 -9.82
C VAL A 164 -25.33 -16.69 -8.92
N THR A 165 -25.41 -15.90 -7.85
CA THR A 165 -26.54 -15.95 -6.89
C THR A 165 -27.73 -15.06 -7.27
N GLY A 166 -27.63 -14.21 -8.30
CA GLY A 166 -28.79 -13.52 -8.89
C GLY A 166 -29.63 -12.64 -7.95
N GLU A 167 -29.06 -12.15 -6.84
CA GLU A 167 -29.77 -11.24 -5.94
C GLU A 167 -29.70 -9.81 -6.49
N THR A 168 -30.75 -9.43 -7.22
CA THR A 168 -31.16 -8.05 -7.53
C THR A 168 -31.86 -7.41 -6.36
#